data_AF-L9X4G8-F1
#
_entry.id   AF-L9X4G8-F1
#
_cell.length_a   1.000
_cell.length_b   1.000
_cell.length_c   1.000
_cell.angle_alpha   90.00
_cell.angle_beta   90.00
_cell.angle_gamma   90.00
#
_symmetry.space_group_name_H-M   'P 1'
#
loop_
_entity.id
_entity.type
_entity.pdbx_description
1 polymer ?
#
loop_
_entity_poly.entity_id
_entity_poly.type
_entity_poly.pdbx_seq_one_letter_code
_entity_poly.pdbx_strand_id
1 'polypeptide(L)'
;MRSRRQVLALLGGTASVALTGGTLAPEESLAVDQPASVRVDEPIELTLHGVPVGSELEVVLDGEYTTGETFGATVTVEAQTSTLSLNEAPIVGGDVPAGLDVPTTGALIQFADIPWAAYAGETVDPERWPPETSLTYHLVADDRSIGALTLERWHPVTNVVEPAGDLVGRVFEPSSGGPGPGVLVLHGADGTPQEHVAALLARHGFTAFALEYVGGPGLPEAVVEVPMAYVKAAIDWLRDRERVAGDRIGIWGIGRGGELGLFAGSLYDGVGAVVSVGGSGILWEGGAVRGRPAGTAAWAVDDSSRSYLSVVPEEQTERPARYAEALAAAGELETETATIPVERIDGPVLLVSGDDDGVWPSTRLHALAAERLEARGHPSFDHLRYTDAGRQILQPYLPLRGTTGPAYGGTLAGNAEAAHAHWPRVLGTLSTLP
;
A
#
# COMPACT_ATOMS: atom_id res chain seq x y z
N MET A 1 -38.15 -13.41 -49.95
CA MET A 1 -39.30 -13.61 -49.04
C MET A 1 -38.90 -13.14 -47.64
N ARG A 2 -39.60 -12.12 -47.13
CA ARG A 2 -39.85 -11.68 -45.71
C ARG A 2 -38.64 -11.62 -44.74
N SER A 3 -38.09 -10.44 -44.37
CA SER A 3 -38.58 -9.30 -43.54
C SER A 3 -38.12 -9.41 -42.07
N ARG A 4 -37.21 -8.53 -41.60
CA ARG A 4 -37.44 -7.33 -40.74
C ARG A 4 -37.96 -7.62 -39.31
N ARG A 5 -37.19 -7.10 -38.32
CA ARG A 5 -37.63 -6.33 -37.11
C ARG A 5 -38.31 -7.13 -35.97
N GLN A 6 -37.81 -7.09 -34.72
CA GLN A 6 -38.26 -6.29 -33.54
C GLN A 6 -37.73 -7.03 -32.27
N VAL A 7 -37.54 -6.52 -31.04
CA VAL A 7 -37.64 -5.21 -30.36
C VAL A 7 -37.10 -5.36 -28.92
N LEU A 8 -36.65 -4.25 -28.32
CA LEU A 8 -36.38 -4.04 -26.89
C LEU A 8 -37.53 -4.48 -25.96
N ALA A 9 -37.16 -4.96 -24.77
CA ALA A 9 -37.90 -4.76 -23.50
C ALA A 9 -36.82 -4.86 -22.40
N LEU A 10 -36.43 -3.85 -21.60
CA LEU A 10 -37.18 -2.82 -20.88
C LEU A 10 -38.38 -3.39 -20.14
N LEU A 11 -38.10 -4.00 -18.99
CA LEU A 11 -39.05 -4.17 -17.91
C LEU A 11 -38.58 -3.31 -16.74
N GLY A 12 -38.86 -2.01 -16.84
CA GLY A 12 -39.07 -1.18 -15.66
C GLY A 12 -40.40 -1.59 -15.05
N GLY A 13 -40.37 -2.26 -13.91
CA GLY A 13 -41.55 -2.54 -13.11
C GLY A 13 -41.74 -1.43 -12.09
N THR A 14 -42.59 -0.45 -12.39
CA THR A 14 -43.12 0.49 -11.39
C THR A 14 -44.47 -0.05 -10.90
N ALA A 15 -44.57 -0.35 -9.61
CA ALA A 15 -45.84 -0.47 -8.91
C ALA A 15 -45.96 0.72 -7.95
N SER A 16 -47.06 1.46 -8.03
CA SER A 16 -47.34 2.60 -7.15
C SER A 16 -48.75 2.48 -6.61
N VAL A 17 -48.89 2.53 -5.29
CA VAL A 17 -50.17 2.76 -4.60
C VAL A 17 -49.96 3.93 -3.65
N ALA A 18 -50.73 4.99 -3.84
CA ALA A 18 -50.68 6.17 -3.00
C ALA A 18 -51.51 5.96 -1.73
N LEU A 19 -51.00 6.44 -0.58
CA LEU A 19 -51.77 7.10 0.49
C LEU A 19 -50.81 7.83 1.45
N THR A 20 -51.28 8.97 1.94
CA THR A 20 -50.56 10.11 2.53
C THR A 20 -50.20 9.96 4.02
N GLY A 21 -49.00 10.42 4.40
CA GLY A 21 -48.59 10.74 5.77
C GLY A 21 -47.08 10.60 5.97
N GLY A 22 -46.38 11.66 6.36
CA GLY A 22 -44.91 11.74 6.39
C GLY A 22 -44.23 10.73 7.32
N THR A 23 -43.70 9.68 6.71
CA THR A 23 -42.63 8.75 7.10
C THR A 23 -42.26 8.03 5.81
N LEU A 24 -40.98 7.72 5.55
CA LEU A 24 -40.56 7.00 4.32
C LEU A 24 -41.51 5.85 4.03
N ALA A 25 -42.14 5.88 2.84
CA ALA A 25 -43.10 4.86 2.42
C ALA A 25 -42.41 3.48 2.41
N PRO A 26 -43.07 2.42 2.89
CA PRO A 26 -42.54 1.08 2.70
C PRO A 26 -42.59 0.77 1.19
N GLU A 27 -41.44 0.44 0.61
CA GLU A 27 -41.21 0.02 -0.79
C GLU A 27 -40.83 1.09 -1.84
N GLU A 28 -40.35 2.28 -1.48
CA GLU A 28 -39.49 3.01 -2.43
C GLU A 28 -38.05 2.54 -2.24
N SER A 29 -37.62 1.57 -3.08
CA SER A 29 -36.19 1.23 -3.18
C SER A 29 -35.44 2.49 -3.57
N LEU A 30 -34.57 2.97 -2.69
CA LEU A 30 -33.67 4.08 -2.98
C LEU A 30 -32.96 3.79 -4.30
N ALA A 31 -33.02 4.70 -5.27
CA ALA A 31 -32.30 4.51 -6.52
C ALA A 31 -30.82 4.75 -6.25
N VAL A 32 -29.97 3.82 -6.67
CA VAL A 32 -28.53 3.87 -6.41
C VAL A 32 -27.76 3.67 -7.69
N ASP A 33 -26.81 4.57 -7.93
CA ASP A 33 -25.80 4.41 -8.96
C ASP A 33 -24.50 3.95 -8.32
N GLN A 34 -23.98 2.82 -8.81
CA GLN A 34 -22.71 2.24 -8.39
C GLN A 34 -22.04 1.46 -9.55
N PRO A 35 -20.71 1.32 -9.55
CA PRO A 35 -20.03 0.38 -10.43
C PRO A 35 -20.38 -1.08 -10.04
N ALA A 36 -20.40 -1.97 -11.04
CA ALA A 36 -20.58 -3.40 -10.80
C ALA A 36 -19.34 -4.05 -10.15
N SER A 37 -18.15 -3.53 -10.48
CA SER A 37 -16.87 -3.99 -9.98
C SER A 37 -15.89 -2.83 -9.84
N VAL A 38 -15.05 -2.86 -8.81
CA VAL A 38 -13.99 -1.85 -8.58
C VAL A 38 -12.69 -2.55 -8.22
N ARG A 39 -11.55 -1.97 -8.61
CA ARG A 39 -10.24 -2.46 -8.18
C ARG A 39 -10.02 -2.16 -6.69
N VAL A 40 -9.09 -2.89 -6.07
CA VAL A 40 -8.81 -2.76 -4.63
C VAL A 40 -8.38 -1.34 -4.28
N ASP A 41 -7.59 -0.74 -5.14
CA ASP A 41 -6.93 0.54 -4.92
C ASP A 41 -7.61 1.71 -5.65
N GLU A 42 -8.87 1.53 -6.08
CA GLU A 42 -9.70 2.57 -6.69
C GLU A 42 -10.84 2.99 -5.75
N PRO A 43 -11.21 4.27 -5.74
CA PRO A 43 -12.38 4.73 -4.99
C PRO A 43 -13.66 4.14 -5.56
N ILE A 44 -14.62 3.87 -4.68
CA ILE A 44 -15.93 3.37 -5.05
C ILE A 44 -16.86 4.58 -5.15
N GLU A 45 -17.38 4.84 -6.33
CA GLU A 45 -18.38 5.89 -6.55
C GLU A 45 -19.77 5.36 -6.21
N LEU A 46 -20.39 5.93 -5.18
CA LEU A 46 -21.70 5.51 -4.68
C LEU A 46 -22.60 6.73 -4.53
N THR A 47 -23.63 6.80 -5.38
CA THR A 47 -24.59 7.91 -5.39
C THR A 47 -26.00 7.40 -5.12
N LEU A 48 -26.64 7.97 -4.09
CA LEU A 48 -27.99 7.65 -3.67
C LEU A 48 -28.96 8.75 -4.11
N HIS A 49 -30.14 8.37 -4.59
CA HIS A 49 -31.17 9.32 -5.04
C HIS A 49 -32.44 9.20 -4.23
N GLY A 50 -33.08 10.34 -3.97
CA GLY A 50 -34.32 10.42 -3.20
C GLY A 50 -34.11 10.44 -1.68
N VAL A 51 -32.88 10.66 -1.22
CA VAL A 51 -32.60 10.79 0.22
C VAL A 51 -33.19 12.11 0.73
N PRO A 52 -33.96 12.13 1.84
CA PRO A 52 -34.50 13.37 2.37
C PRO A 52 -33.40 14.37 2.75
N VAL A 53 -33.54 15.63 2.34
CA VAL A 53 -32.56 16.68 2.69
C VAL A 53 -32.58 16.94 4.20
N GLY A 54 -31.39 16.99 4.81
CA GLY A 54 -31.19 17.17 6.25
C GLY A 54 -31.38 15.89 7.06
N SER A 55 -31.61 14.73 6.44
CA SER A 55 -31.59 13.46 7.16
C SER A 55 -30.17 12.95 7.35
N GLU A 56 -29.95 12.26 8.45
CA GLU A 56 -28.76 11.45 8.67
C GLU A 56 -28.97 10.06 8.08
N LEU A 57 -27.96 9.56 7.36
CA LEU A 57 -27.93 8.23 6.79
C LEU A 57 -26.74 7.48 7.36
N GLU A 58 -27.00 6.38 8.05
CA GLU A 58 -25.96 5.44 8.45
C GLU A 58 -25.69 4.47 7.30
N VAL A 59 -24.41 4.28 6.99
CA VAL A 59 -23.91 3.32 6.03
C VAL A 59 -23.04 2.32 6.80
N VAL A 60 -23.43 1.05 6.75
CA VAL A 60 -22.72 -0.05 7.40
C VAL A 60 -22.05 -0.88 6.31
N LEU A 61 -20.72 -0.93 6.33
CA LEU A 61 -19.94 -1.85 5.51
C LEU A 61 -19.97 -3.23 6.16
N ASP A 62 -20.27 -4.26 5.36
CA ASP A 62 -20.09 -5.67 5.66
C ASP A 62 -19.24 -6.30 4.54
N GLY A 63 -18.03 -6.75 4.90
CA GLY A 63 -17.13 -7.49 4.04
C GLY A 63 -17.02 -8.94 4.50
N GLU A 64 -17.07 -9.88 3.56
CA GLU A 64 -17.00 -11.32 3.83
C GLU A 64 -15.78 -11.95 3.14
N TYR A 65 -14.99 -12.69 3.90
CA TYR A 65 -13.87 -13.48 3.41
C TYR A 65 -14.38 -14.67 2.59
N THR A 66 -13.55 -15.18 1.68
CA THR A 66 -13.82 -16.48 1.03
C THR A 66 -13.97 -17.66 2.02
N THR A 67 -13.49 -17.50 3.25
CA THR A 67 -13.57 -18.46 4.36
C THR A 67 -14.78 -18.24 5.29
N GLY A 68 -15.52 -17.14 5.12
CA GLY A 68 -16.77 -16.83 5.83
C GLY A 68 -16.64 -15.92 7.06
N GLU A 69 -15.42 -15.52 7.46
CA GLU A 69 -15.23 -14.44 8.43
C GLU A 69 -15.71 -13.10 7.85
N THR A 70 -16.28 -12.25 8.71
CA THR A 70 -16.76 -10.93 8.33
C THR A 70 -16.00 -9.81 9.02
N PHE A 71 -16.01 -8.62 8.41
CA PHE A 71 -15.49 -7.38 8.94
C PHE A 71 -16.38 -6.22 8.51
N GLY A 72 -16.37 -5.13 9.27
CA GLY A 72 -17.22 -4.00 8.96
C GLY A 72 -16.78 -2.70 9.61
N ALA A 73 -17.39 -1.63 9.12
CA ALA A 73 -17.28 -0.29 9.68
C ALA A 73 -18.59 0.45 9.46
N THR A 74 -18.83 1.47 10.26
CA THR A 74 -19.99 2.35 10.12
C THR A 74 -19.55 3.77 9.80
N VAL A 75 -20.38 4.48 9.06
CA VAL A 75 -20.29 5.94 8.90
C VAL A 75 -21.69 6.52 8.84
N THR A 76 -21.91 7.62 9.53
CA THR A 76 -23.14 8.40 9.42
C THR A 76 -22.84 9.66 8.64
N VAL A 77 -23.60 9.90 7.58
CA VAL A 77 -23.46 11.08 6.73
C VAL A 77 -24.73 11.92 6.70
N GLU A 78 -24.59 13.22 6.52
CA GLU A 78 -25.72 14.15 6.39
C GLU A 78 -26.09 14.36 4.91
N ALA A 79 -27.36 14.16 4.57
CA ALA A 79 -27.85 14.38 3.22
C ALA A 79 -28.09 15.88 2.96
N GLN A 80 -27.13 16.56 2.33
CA GLN A 80 -27.28 17.99 2.00
C GLN A 80 -28.18 18.25 0.78
N THR A 81 -28.36 17.26 -0.08
CA THR A 81 -29.26 17.32 -1.24
C THR A 81 -30.00 16.00 -1.41
N SER A 82 -31.03 15.98 -2.27
CA SER A 82 -31.77 14.74 -2.56
C SER A 82 -30.98 13.69 -3.35
N THR A 83 -29.82 14.09 -3.89
CA THR A 83 -28.85 13.21 -4.52
C THR A 83 -27.56 13.26 -3.69
N LEU A 84 -27.24 12.14 -3.06
CA LEU A 84 -26.16 12.02 -2.08
C LEU A 84 -25.01 11.21 -2.67
N SER A 85 -23.89 11.86 -2.98
CA SER A 85 -22.62 11.16 -3.20
C SER A 85 -21.99 10.87 -1.85
N LEU A 86 -21.75 9.59 -1.54
CA LEU A 86 -21.22 9.19 -0.23
C LEU A 86 -19.80 9.74 0.01
N ASN A 87 -19.02 9.90 -1.05
CA ASN A 87 -17.66 10.43 -0.99
C ASN A 87 -17.61 11.96 -0.77
N GLU A 88 -18.70 12.68 -1.05
CA GLU A 88 -18.79 14.13 -0.90
C GLU A 88 -19.63 14.54 0.32
N ALA A 89 -20.37 13.60 0.90
CA ALA A 89 -21.27 13.86 2.01
C ALA A 89 -20.50 14.19 3.29
N PRO A 90 -20.94 15.19 4.08
CA PRO A 90 -20.37 15.45 5.39
C PRO A 90 -20.57 14.24 6.31
N ILE A 91 -19.48 13.77 6.91
CA ILE A 91 -19.52 12.73 7.94
C ILE A 91 -19.88 13.39 9.28
N VAL A 92 -20.88 12.82 9.96
CA VAL A 92 -21.40 13.30 11.25
C VAL A 92 -21.28 12.26 12.37
N GLY A 93 -20.94 11.01 12.06
CA GLY A 93 -20.79 9.93 13.06
C GLY A 93 -20.21 8.63 12.49
N GLY A 94 -20.07 7.63 13.35
CA GLY A 94 -19.54 6.30 13.01
C GLY A 94 -18.05 6.12 13.28
N ASP A 95 -17.46 5.09 12.67
CA ASP A 95 -16.05 4.71 12.82
C ASP A 95 -15.10 5.58 11.99
N VAL A 96 -15.59 6.11 10.86
CA VAL A 96 -14.81 6.99 9.97
C VAL A 96 -14.88 8.43 10.51
N PRO A 97 -13.73 9.09 10.78
CA PRO A 97 -13.72 10.46 11.28
C PRO A 97 -14.07 11.47 10.19
N ALA A 98 -14.69 12.58 10.60
CA ALA A 98 -14.92 13.71 9.71
C ALA A 98 -13.62 14.42 9.29
N GLY A 99 -13.61 15.02 8.10
CA GLY A 99 -12.49 15.82 7.60
C GLY A 99 -11.33 15.02 7.01
N LEU A 100 -11.50 13.71 6.82
CA LEU A 100 -10.52 12.82 6.21
C LEU A 100 -10.36 13.11 4.71
N ASP A 101 -9.13 13.25 4.23
CA ASP A 101 -8.83 13.38 2.78
C ASP A 101 -8.76 12.01 2.09
N VAL A 102 -9.84 11.23 2.22
CA VAL A 102 -10.01 9.91 1.62
C VAL A 102 -11.48 9.73 1.24
N PRO A 103 -11.80 9.21 0.04
CA PRO A 103 -13.16 8.86 -0.34
C PRO A 103 -13.84 7.96 0.72
N THR A 104 -15.00 8.40 1.23
CA THR A 104 -15.72 7.76 2.35
C THR A 104 -15.95 6.26 2.15
N THR A 105 -16.28 5.82 0.93
CA THR A 105 -16.49 4.40 0.63
C THR A 105 -15.24 3.56 0.82
N GLY A 106 -14.09 4.09 0.46
CA GLY A 106 -12.78 3.48 0.69
C GLY A 106 -12.33 3.61 2.15
N ALA A 107 -12.63 4.74 2.80
CA ALA A 107 -12.34 4.94 4.22
C ALA A 107 -13.06 3.91 5.10
N LEU A 108 -14.32 3.56 4.80
CA LEU A 108 -15.03 2.48 5.49
C LEU A 108 -14.22 1.18 5.52
N ILE A 109 -13.58 0.80 4.41
CA ILE A 109 -12.74 -0.41 4.34
C ILE A 109 -11.49 -0.25 5.21
N GLN A 110 -10.85 0.93 5.18
CA GLN A 110 -9.64 1.18 5.97
C GLN A 110 -9.91 1.19 7.49
N PHE A 111 -11.10 1.63 7.88
CA PHE A 111 -11.52 1.72 9.29
C PHE A 111 -12.22 0.47 9.82
N ALA A 112 -12.42 -0.54 8.95
CA ALA A 112 -13.02 -1.81 9.29
C ALA A 112 -12.42 -2.43 10.55
N ASP A 113 -13.25 -3.10 11.34
CA ASP A 113 -12.93 -3.70 12.63
C ASP A 113 -12.09 -4.99 12.54
N ILE A 114 -11.21 -5.08 11.54
CA ILE A 114 -10.32 -6.21 11.32
C ILE A 114 -8.84 -5.80 11.33
N PRO A 115 -8.00 -6.45 12.17
CA PRO A 115 -6.57 -6.22 12.14
C PRO A 115 -5.95 -6.55 10.79
N TRP A 116 -5.04 -5.70 10.30
CA TRP A 116 -4.29 -5.91 9.06
C TRP A 116 -3.66 -7.31 9.00
N ALA A 117 -3.06 -7.79 10.09
CA ALA A 117 -2.46 -9.13 10.11
C ALA A 117 -3.48 -10.27 9.90
N ALA A 118 -4.72 -10.10 10.39
CA ALA A 118 -5.81 -11.05 10.15
C ALA A 118 -6.37 -10.90 8.72
N TYR A 119 -6.31 -9.70 8.16
CA TYR A 119 -6.69 -9.41 6.78
C TYR A 119 -5.68 -9.94 5.75
N ALA A 120 -4.40 -9.65 5.92
CA ALA A 120 -3.32 -10.17 5.12
C ALA A 120 -3.16 -11.69 5.19
N GLY A 121 -3.44 -12.28 6.37
CA GLY A 121 -3.08 -13.66 6.67
C GLY A 121 -1.57 -13.82 6.94
N GLU A 122 -1.17 -15.02 7.35
CA GLU A 122 0.26 -15.35 7.55
C GLU A 122 1.01 -15.48 6.21
N THR A 123 0.32 -15.94 5.17
CA THR A 123 0.79 -15.96 3.79
C THR A 123 -0.36 -15.45 2.94
N VAL A 124 -0.11 -14.39 2.18
CA VAL A 124 -1.09 -13.86 1.23
C VAL A 124 -1.38 -14.96 0.23
N ASP A 125 -2.65 -15.40 0.12
CA ASP A 125 -3.02 -16.28 -0.99
C ASP A 125 -3.03 -15.42 -2.27
N PRO A 126 -2.02 -15.54 -3.13
CA PRO A 126 -1.86 -14.77 -4.36
C PRO A 126 -3.06 -14.85 -5.33
N GLU A 127 -3.72 -16.00 -5.35
CA GLU A 127 -4.80 -16.33 -6.27
C GLU A 127 -6.14 -15.85 -5.69
N ARG A 128 -6.16 -15.58 -4.38
CA ARG A 128 -7.33 -15.15 -3.61
C ARG A 128 -7.07 -13.89 -2.79
N TRP A 129 -6.12 -13.05 -3.22
CA TRP A 129 -5.85 -11.76 -2.60
C TRP A 129 -6.55 -10.66 -3.39
N PRO A 130 -7.24 -9.69 -2.77
CA PRO A 130 -7.61 -9.62 -1.37
C PRO A 130 -8.57 -10.77 -0.98
N PRO A 131 -8.67 -11.10 0.31
CA PRO A 131 -9.37 -12.30 0.78
C PRO A 131 -10.90 -12.23 0.64
N GLU A 132 -11.46 -11.02 0.48
CA GLU A 132 -12.86 -10.78 0.18
C GLU A 132 -13.14 -10.74 -1.33
N THR A 133 -14.33 -11.23 -1.72
CA THR A 133 -14.79 -11.20 -3.12
C THR A 133 -15.86 -10.14 -3.37
N SER A 134 -16.57 -9.74 -2.33
CA SER A 134 -17.61 -8.72 -2.39
C SER A 134 -17.65 -7.89 -1.12
N LEU A 135 -18.05 -6.62 -1.27
CA LEU A 135 -18.41 -5.76 -0.16
C LEU A 135 -19.89 -5.42 -0.25
N THR A 136 -20.58 -5.41 0.88
CA THR A 136 -21.97 -4.96 0.98
C THR A 136 -22.07 -3.71 1.83
N TYR A 137 -22.66 -2.65 1.28
CA TYR A 137 -22.96 -1.41 1.98
C TYR A 137 -24.44 -1.38 2.31
N HIS A 138 -24.79 -1.56 3.58
CA HIS A 138 -26.15 -1.48 4.07
C HIS A 138 -26.49 -0.03 4.40
N LEU A 139 -27.63 0.44 3.91
CA LEU A 139 -28.13 1.79 4.12
C LEU A 139 -29.20 1.76 5.21
N VAL A 140 -29.01 2.55 6.26
CA VAL A 140 -29.88 2.60 7.44
C VAL A 140 -30.30 4.04 7.71
N ALA A 141 -31.61 4.28 7.80
CA ALA A 141 -32.19 5.57 8.18
C ALA A 141 -33.27 5.35 9.26
N ASP A 142 -33.25 6.15 10.33
CA ASP A 142 -34.14 5.99 11.49
C ASP A 142 -34.19 4.53 12.03
N ASP A 143 -33.03 3.91 12.23
CA ASP A 143 -32.86 2.51 12.68
C ASP A 143 -33.54 1.46 11.77
N ARG A 144 -33.83 1.81 10.51
CA ARG A 144 -34.45 0.92 9.52
C ARG A 144 -33.57 0.79 8.30
N SER A 145 -33.34 -0.45 7.86
CA SER A 145 -32.69 -0.70 6.58
C SER A 145 -33.57 -0.18 5.44
N ILE A 146 -33.00 0.69 4.62
CA ILE A 146 -33.65 1.26 3.42
C ILE A 146 -33.06 0.71 2.11
N GLY A 147 -31.98 -0.08 2.20
CA GLY A 147 -31.36 -0.73 1.06
C GLY A 147 -30.02 -1.39 1.42
N ALA A 148 -29.48 -2.14 0.47
CA ALA A 148 -28.13 -2.68 0.54
C ALA A 148 -27.53 -2.75 -0.86
N LEU A 149 -26.21 -2.63 -0.92
CA LEU A 149 -25.44 -2.46 -2.15
C LEU A 149 -24.26 -3.40 -2.11
N THR A 150 -24.32 -4.46 -2.90
CA THR A 150 -23.21 -5.39 -3.04
C THR A 150 -22.43 -5.04 -4.30
N LEU A 151 -21.11 -4.95 -4.18
CA LEU A 151 -20.19 -4.80 -5.31
C LEU A 151 -19.09 -5.84 -5.24
N GLU A 152 -18.65 -6.29 -6.41
CA GLU A 152 -17.51 -7.19 -6.51
C GLU A 152 -16.21 -6.38 -6.42
N ARG A 153 -15.34 -6.70 -5.46
CA ARG A 153 -13.94 -6.25 -5.52
C ARG A 153 -13.20 -7.21 -6.44
N TRP A 154 -13.41 -6.97 -7.73
CA TRP A 154 -12.96 -7.89 -8.77
C TRP A 154 -11.47 -7.77 -9.03
N HIS A 155 -10.81 -8.92 -9.19
CA HIS A 155 -9.44 -9.00 -9.66
C HIS A 155 -9.29 -10.03 -10.77
N PRO A 156 -8.66 -9.66 -11.90
CA PRO A 156 -8.15 -10.67 -12.80
C PRO A 156 -7.04 -11.43 -12.08
N VAL A 157 -7.07 -12.76 -12.19
CA VAL A 157 -6.01 -13.63 -11.69
C VAL A 157 -4.68 -13.11 -12.23
N THR A 158 -3.78 -12.77 -11.31
CA THR A 158 -2.42 -12.41 -11.67
C THR A 158 -1.69 -13.72 -11.93
N ASN A 159 -1.00 -13.86 -13.07
CA ASN A 159 -0.22 -15.07 -13.29
C ASN A 159 0.95 -15.04 -12.31
N VAL A 160 1.01 -16.01 -11.40
CA VAL A 160 2.07 -16.07 -10.40
C VAL A 160 2.97 -17.26 -10.66
N VAL A 161 4.26 -16.98 -10.70
CA VAL A 161 5.30 -17.93 -11.04
C VAL A 161 6.46 -17.79 -10.07
N GLU A 162 7.12 -18.91 -9.80
CA GLU A 162 8.36 -18.92 -9.01
C GLU A 162 9.56 -18.59 -9.91
N PRO A 163 10.56 -17.88 -9.39
CA PRO A 163 11.81 -17.67 -10.11
C PRO A 163 12.56 -19.00 -10.27
N ALA A 164 13.37 -19.10 -11.32
CA ALA A 164 14.20 -20.27 -11.53
C ALA A 164 15.53 -20.14 -10.76
N GLY A 165 16.10 -21.28 -10.35
CA GLY A 165 17.41 -21.33 -9.69
C GLY A 165 17.33 -21.09 -8.18
N ASP A 166 18.29 -20.35 -7.65
CA ASP A 166 18.47 -20.14 -6.19
C ASP A 166 17.74 -18.89 -5.67
N LEU A 167 17.03 -18.16 -6.53
CA LEU A 167 16.22 -17.02 -6.12
C LEU A 167 14.94 -17.53 -5.45
N VAL A 168 14.53 -16.86 -4.38
CA VAL A 168 13.33 -17.20 -3.60
C VAL A 168 12.34 -16.03 -3.66
N GLY A 169 11.06 -16.35 -3.75
CA GLY A 169 9.98 -15.37 -3.82
C GLY A 169 9.09 -15.65 -5.02
N ARG A 170 8.29 -14.66 -5.42
CA ARG A 170 7.20 -14.86 -6.38
C ARG A 170 7.03 -13.70 -7.33
N VAL A 171 6.81 -14.02 -8.61
CA VAL A 171 6.63 -13.04 -9.68
C VAL A 171 5.18 -12.96 -10.09
N PHE A 172 4.64 -11.76 -10.03
CA PHE A 172 3.28 -11.39 -10.37
C PHE A 172 3.28 -10.71 -11.74
N GLU A 173 2.67 -11.35 -12.73
CA GLU A 173 2.64 -10.86 -14.11
C GLU A 173 1.28 -10.28 -14.50
N PRO A 174 1.24 -9.24 -15.35
CA PRO A 174 -0.01 -8.63 -15.81
C PRO A 174 -0.97 -9.65 -16.43
N SER A 175 -2.26 -9.50 -16.11
CA SER A 175 -3.33 -10.35 -16.66
C SER A 175 -3.52 -10.18 -18.17
N SER A 176 -3.00 -9.10 -18.76
CA SER A 176 -2.97 -8.90 -20.22
C SER A 176 -2.13 -9.95 -20.95
N GLY A 177 -1.23 -10.65 -20.25
CA GLY A 177 -0.33 -11.65 -20.83
C GLY A 177 0.85 -11.08 -21.63
N GLY A 178 0.96 -9.75 -21.77
CA GLY A 178 2.09 -9.08 -22.40
C GLY A 178 3.23 -8.77 -21.42
N PRO A 179 4.41 -8.36 -21.92
CA PRO A 179 5.46 -7.80 -21.08
C PRO A 179 5.01 -6.46 -20.50
N GLY A 180 5.40 -6.19 -19.25
CA GLY A 180 5.18 -4.93 -18.55
C GLY A 180 6.47 -4.44 -17.89
N PRO A 181 6.53 -3.20 -17.39
CA PRO A 181 7.72 -2.72 -16.71
C PRO A 181 8.03 -3.58 -15.48
N GLY A 182 9.29 -3.98 -15.32
CA GLY A 182 9.73 -4.86 -14.24
C GLY A 182 9.89 -4.11 -12.92
N VAL A 183 9.43 -4.65 -11.80
CA VAL A 183 9.62 -4.04 -10.47
C VAL A 183 10.08 -5.10 -9.47
N LEU A 184 11.23 -4.89 -8.82
CA LEU A 184 11.66 -5.70 -7.69
C LEU A 184 11.03 -5.14 -6.40
N VAL A 185 10.29 -5.97 -5.67
CA VAL A 185 9.55 -5.60 -4.46
C VAL A 185 10.26 -6.19 -3.25
N LEU A 186 10.70 -5.34 -2.33
CA LEU A 186 11.58 -5.69 -1.20
C LEU A 186 10.86 -5.53 0.15
N HIS A 187 10.85 -6.60 0.93
CA HIS A 187 10.19 -6.66 2.23
C HIS A 187 10.91 -5.88 3.35
N GLY A 188 10.32 -5.86 4.54
CA GLY A 188 10.91 -5.26 5.73
C GLY A 188 11.99 -6.13 6.37
N ALA A 189 12.35 -5.81 7.61
CA ALA A 189 13.31 -6.59 8.39
C ALA A 189 12.75 -7.96 8.84
N ASP A 190 11.45 -8.15 8.74
CA ASP A 190 10.70 -9.32 9.25
C ASP A 190 10.70 -10.49 8.26
N GLY A 191 11.16 -10.27 7.04
CA GLY A 191 11.18 -11.30 6.01
C GLY A 191 9.84 -11.50 5.31
N THR A 192 8.77 -10.81 5.73
CA THR A 192 7.42 -11.04 5.20
C THR A 192 7.31 -10.58 3.75
N PRO A 193 7.15 -11.48 2.76
CA PRO A 193 7.10 -11.10 1.36
C PRO A 193 5.95 -10.13 1.08
N GLN A 194 6.24 -9.09 0.29
CA GLN A 194 5.27 -8.02 -0.01
C GLN A 194 4.42 -8.38 -1.24
N GLU A 195 3.83 -9.58 -1.22
CA GLU A 195 3.07 -10.15 -2.34
C GLU A 195 1.84 -9.32 -2.69
N HIS A 196 1.14 -8.76 -1.69
CA HIS A 196 0.01 -7.87 -1.90
C HIS A 196 0.38 -6.63 -2.72
N VAL A 197 1.59 -6.08 -2.52
CA VAL A 197 2.12 -4.96 -3.31
C VAL A 197 2.41 -5.40 -4.74
N ALA A 198 3.08 -6.55 -4.91
CA ALA A 198 3.38 -7.10 -6.22
C ALA A 198 2.11 -7.42 -7.03
N ALA A 199 1.08 -7.96 -6.38
CA ALA A 199 -0.23 -8.21 -6.99
C ALA A 199 -0.92 -6.91 -7.44
N LEU A 200 -0.88 -5.86 -6.62
CA LEU A 200 -1.45 -4.56 -6.99
C LEU A 200 -0.69 -3.89 -8.14
N LEU A 201 0.65 -3.98 -8.15
CA LEU A 201 1.47 -3.54 -9.27
C LEU A 201 1.13 -4.32 -10.55
N ALA A 202 0.98 -5.64 -10.49
CA ALA A 202 0.63 -6.42 -11.67
C ALA A 202 -0.74 -6.08 -12.26
N ARG A 203 -1.69 -5.65 -11.42
CA ARG A 203 -3.00 -5.11 -11.86
C ARG A 203 -2.88 -3.77 -12.56
N HIS A 204 -1.79 -3.03 -12.32
CA HIS A 204 -1.43 -1.82 -13.05
C HIS A 204 -0.53 -2.07 -14.26
N GLY A 205 -0.30 -3.33 -14.63
CA GLY A 205 0.45 -3.68 -15.83
C GLY A 205 1.96 -3.85 -15.61
N PHE A 206 2.43 -3.89 -14.37
CA PHE A 206 3.83 -4.18 -14.04
C PHE A 206 4.10 -5.69 -13.94
N THR A 207 5.33 -6.11 -14.21
CA THR A 207 5.78 -7.46 -13.81
C THR A 207 6.57 -7.32 -12.52
N ALA A 208 5.96 -7.71 -11.40
CA ALA A 208 6.49 -7.43 -10.07
C ALA A 208 7.05 -8.70 -9.40
N PHE A 209 8.28 -8.66 -8.92
CA PHE A 209 8.93 -9.76 -8.20
C PHE A 209 9.01 -9.43 -6.72
N ALA A 210 8.16 -10.06 -5.90
CA ALA A 210 8.29 -10.07 -4.45
C ALA A 210 9.46 -10.99 -4.07
N LEU A 211 10.64 -10.40 -3.92
CA LEU A 211 11.87 -11.11 -3.59
C LEU A 211 11.93 -11.40 -2.10
N GLU A 212 12.23 -12.65 -1.76
CA GLU A 212 12.68 -13.03 -0.43
C GLU A 212 14.20 -12.93 -0.38
N TYR A 213 14.71 -12.22 0.62
CA TYR A 213 16.15 -12.13 0.93
C TYR A 213 16.46 -12.40 2.41
N VAL A 214 15.42 -12.62 3.23
CA VAL A 214 15.48 -13.08 4.63
C VAL A 214 14.31 -14.03 4.90
N GLY A 215 14.52 -15.05 5.72
CA GLY A 215 13.45 -15.92 6.25
C GLY A 215 13.01 -17.05 5.32
N GLY A 216 13.28 -16.94 4.01
CA GLY A 216 12.98 -17.99 3.04
C GLY A 216 13.98 -19.18 3.08
N PRO A 217 13.66 -20.29 2.38
CA PRO A 217 14.51 -21.47 2.36
C PRO A 217 15.94 -21.18 1.85
N GLY A 218 16.95 -21.48 2.67
CA GLY A 218 18.36 -21.27 2.33
C GLY A 218 18.83 -19.81 2.43
N LEU A 219 17.96 -18.89 2.86
CA LEU A 219 18.29 -17.49 3.07
C LEU A 219 18.69 -17.19 4.52
N PRO A 220 19.34 -16.05 4.80
CA PRO A 220 19.60 -15.60 6.16
C PRO A 220 18.32 -15.50 7.00
N GLU A 221 18.40 -15.81 8.30
CA GLU A 221 17.25 -15.71 9.23
C GLU A 221 16.89 -14.28 9.63
N ALA A 222 17.81 -13.33 9.44
CA ALA A 222 17.62 -11.92 9.74
C ALA A 222 18.41 -11.06 8.74
N VAL A 223 18.16 -9.75 8.77
CA VAL A 223 18.95 -8.78 7.98
C VAL A 223 20.34 -8.64 8.59
N VAL A 224 21.23 -9.59 8.29
CA VAL A 224 22.62 -9.64 8.78
C VAL A 224 23.48 -10.15 7.63
N GLU A 225 24.42 -9.32 7.17
CA GLU A 225 25.36 -9.62 6.08
C GLU A 225 24.66 -10.21 4.83
N VAL A 226 23.46 -9.72 4.51
CA VAL A 226 22.70 -10.19 3.34
C VAL A 226 23.53 -9.93 2.08
N PRO A 227 23.86 -10.95 1.27
CA PRO A 227 24.75 -10.79 0.13
C PRO A 227 24.18 -9.85 -0.93
N MET A 228 24.84 -8.72 -1.19
CA MET A 228 24.41 -7.81 -2.26
C MET A 228 24.49 -8.46 -3.65
N ALA A 229 25.32 -9.50 -3.81
CA ALA A 229 25.37 -10.32 -5.02
C ALA A 229 24.05 -11.09 -5.29
N TYR A 230 23.33 -11.52 -4.25
CA TYR A 230 22.03 -12.17 -4.38
C TYR A 230 20.98 -11.19 -4.90
N VAL A 231 20.97 -9.96 -4.35
CA VAL A 231 20.09 -8.88 -4.82
C VAL A 231 20.40 -8.50 -6.27
N LYS A 232 21.69 -8.43 -6.63
CA LYS A 232 22.11 -8.22 -8.02
C LYS A 232 21.60 -9.31 -8.96
N ALA A 233 21.71 -10.58 -8.55
CA ALA A 233 21.22 -11.71 -9.33
C ALA A 233 19.70 -11.62 -9.56
N ALA A 234 18.94 -11.16 -8.55
CA ALA A 234 17.50 -10.92 -8.69
C ALA A 234 17.19 -9.78 -9.68
N ILE A 235 17.94 -8.68 -9.63
CA ILE A 235 17.82 -7.56 -10.58
C ILE A 235 18.09 -8.03 -12.01
N ASP A 236 19.22 -8.72 -12.23
CA ASP A 236 19.61 -9.22 -13.55
C ASP A 236 18.57 -10.22 -14.08
N TRP A 237 18.14 -11.16 -13.24
CA TRP A 237 17.16 -12.17 -13.62
C TRP A 237 15.81 -11.58 -14.00
N LEU A 238 15.32 -10.59 -13.23
CA LEU A 238 14.06 -9.92 -13.54
C LEU A 238 14.16 -9.11 -14.82
N ARG A 239 15.24 -8.35 -15.01
CA ARG A 239 15.49 -7.56 -16.23
C ARG A 239 15.50 -8.45 -17.47
N ASP A 240 16.12 -9.62 -17.39
CA ASP A 240 16.28 -10.52 -18.54
C ASP A 240 15.04 -11.42 -18.79
N ARG A 241 13.96 -11.25 -18.00
CA ARG A 241 12.72 -12.02 -18.12
C ARG A 241 11.91 -11.58 -19.35
N GLU A 242 11.39 -12.55 -20.12
CA GLU A 242 10.55 -12.27 -21.31
C GLU A 242 9.30 -11.43 -21.02
N ARG A 243 8.77 -11.51 -19.79
CA ARG A 243 7.61 -10.73 -19.34
C ARG A 243 7.97 -9.35 -18.78
N VAL A 244 9.22 -8.92 -18.89
CA VAL A 244 9.67 -7.58 -18.50
C VAL A 244 9.99 -6.77 -19.75
N ALA A 245 9.46 -5.55 -19.82
CA ALA A 245 9.74 -4.59 -20.88
C ALA A 245 11.00 -3.76 -20.55
N GLY A 246 11.79 -3.47 -21.57
CA GLY A 246 12.97 -2.61 -21.47
C GLY A 246 14.22 -3.28 -20.91
N ASP A 247 15.24 -2.46 -20.67
CA ASP A 247 16.55 -2.85 -20.15
C ASP A 247 16.79 -2.38 -18.71
N ARG A 248 15.74 -1.85 -18.06
CA ARG A 248 15.76 -1.35 -16.70
C ARG A 248 14.54 -1.83 -15.93
N ILE A 249 14.74 -2.10 -14.65
CA ILE A 249 13.66 -2.40 -13.70
C ILE A 249 13.53 -1.28 -12.66
N GLY A 250 12.35 -1.17 -12.06
CA GLY A 250 12.16 -0.37 -10.86
C GLY A 250 12.41 -1.17 -9.59
N ILE A 251 12.54 -0.47 -8.47
CA ILE A 251 12.54 -1.07 -7.13
C ILE A 251 11.47 -0.38 -6.29
N TRP A 252 10.70 -1.17 -5.55
CA TRP A 252 9.88 -0.71 -4.44
C TRP A 252 10.32 -1.43 -3.17
N GLY A 253 10.45 -0.71 -2.06
CA GLY A 253 10.81 -1.35 -0.79
C GLY A 253 10.31 -0.62 0.45
N ILE A 254 10.01 -1.40 1.50
CA ILE A 254 9.53 -0.89 2.79
C ILE A 254 10.55 -1.10 3.92
N GLY A 255 10.78 -0.07 4.73
CA GLY A 255 11.70 -0.13 5.87
C GLY A 255 13.12 -0.56 5.45
N ARG A 256 13.58 -1.73 5.89
CA ARG A 256 14.88 -2.28 5.47
C ARG A 256 14.93 -2.57 3.96
N GLY A 257 13.82 -2.99 3.35
CA GLY A 257 13.74 -3.11 1.89
C GLY A 257 13.82 -1.75 1.19
N GLY A 258 13.35 -0.68 1.83
CA GLY A 258 13.49 0.70 1.33
C GLY A 258 14.93 1.23 1.41
N GLU A 259 15.66 0.88 2.47
CA GLU A 259 17.12 1.12 2.58
C GLU A 259 17.88 0.30 1.53
N LEU A 260 17.58 -0.99 1.40
CA LEU A 260 18.18 -1.89 0.42
C LEU A 260 17.92 -1.42 -1.02
N GLY A 261 16.71 -0.97 -1.33
CA GLY A 261 16.34 -0.49 -2.66
C GLY A 261 17.11 0.76 -3.07
N LEU A 262 17.24 1.73 -2.15
CA LEU A 262 18.10 2.91 -2.38
C LEU A 262 19.56 2.50 -2.57
N PHE A 263 20.05 1.55 -1.77
CA PHE A 263 21.43 1.10 -1.86
C PHE A 263 21.70 0.36 -3.17
N ALA A 264 20.90 -0.65 -3.51
CA ALA A 264 21.01 -1.41 -4.73
C ALA A 264 20.88 -0.52 -5.98
N GLY A 265 19.92 0.41 -5.99
CA GLY A 265 19.75 1.36 -7.10
C GLY A 265 20.92 2.31 -7.29
N SER A 266 21.70 2.57 -6.23
CA SER A 266 22.90 3.40 -6.30
C SER A 266 24.18 2.64 -6.71
N LEU A 267 24.12 1.30 -6.67
CA LEU A 267 25.26 0.41 -6.92
C LEU A 267 25.22 -0.27 -8.29
N TYR A 268 24.03 -0.61 -8.77
CA TYR A 268 23.86 -1.48 -9.93
C TYR A 268 23.21 -0.78 -11.10
N ASP A 269 23.83 -0.93 -12.27
CA ASP A 269 23.24 -0.55 -13.54
C ASP A 269 21.96 -1.36 -13.82
N GLY A 270 21.05 -0.81 -14.62
CA GLY A 270 19.79 -1.48 -14.97
C GLY A 270 18.68 -1.27 -13.92
N VAL A 271 18.91 -0.45 -12.89
CA VAL A 271 17.86 0.05 -12.00
C VAL A 271 17.45 1.46 -12.45
N GLY A 272 16.16 1.62 -12.76
CA GLY A 272 15.54 2.89 -13.10
C GLY A 272 14.92 3.56 -11.88
N ALA A 273 13.58 3.56 -11.81
CA ALA A 273 12.84 4.21 -10.74
C ALA A 273 12.99 3.48 -9.39
N VAL A 274 13.18 4.22 -8.29
CA VAL A 274 13.30 3.66 -6.94
C VAL A 274 12.28 4.32 -6.00
N VAL A 275 11.44 3.49 -5.37
CA VAL A 275 10.46 3.90 -4.37
C VAL A 275 10.85 3.32 -3.01
N SER A 276 11.07 4.20 -2.03
CA SER A 276 11.44 3.84 -0.67
C SER A 276 10.35 4.30 0.29
N VAL A 277 9.66 3.35 0.95
CA VAL A 277 8.60 3.61 1.93
C VAL A 277 9.12 3.36 3.34
N GLY A 278 9.18 4.40 4.17
CA GLY A 278 9.73 4.34 5.52
C GLY A 278 11.18 3.84 5.57
N GLY A 279 11.94 3.99 4.48
CA GLY A 279 13.32 3.52 4.34
C GLY A 279 14.35 4.40 5.03
N SER A 280 15.63 4.19 4.67
CA SER A 280 16.76 4.93 5.22
C SER A 280 17.72 5.36 4.11
N GLY A 281 18.13 6.64 4.12
CA GLY A 281 19.20 7.17 3.26
C GLY A 281 20.62 6.88 3.79
N ILE A 282 20.73 6.18 4.92
CA ILE A 282 21.99 5.81 5.57
C ILE A 282 21.97 4.31 5.90
N LEU A 283 23.12 3.66 5.75
CA LEU A 283 23.30 2.24 6.04
C LEU A 283 23.41 2.02 7.54
N TRP A 284 22.71 1.01 8.05
CA TRP A 284 22.78 0.63 9.46
C TRP A 284 23.32 -0.80 9.62
N GLU A 285 23.81 -1.09 10.82
CA GLU A 285 24.11 -2.46 11.20
C GLU A 285 22.87 -3.37 11.07
N GLY A 286 23.15 -4.66 10.92
CA GLY A 286 22.16 -5.71 10.82
C GLY A 286 21.53 -6.08 12.16
N GLY A 287 20.49 -6.90 12.11
CA GLY A 287 19.79 -7.42 13.27
C GLY A 287 18.31 -7.70 13.00
N ALA A 288 17.65 -8.29 13.99
CA ALA A 288 16.23 -8.61 13.89
C ALA A 288 15.34 -7.38 14.13
N VAL A 289 14.13 -7.40 13.56
CA VAL A 289 13.05 -6.36 13.65
C VAL A 289 12.80 -5.85 15.07
N ARG A 290 13.04 -6.70 16.07
CA ARG A 290 12.79 -6.48 17.49
C ARG A 290 13.95 -6.96 18.37
N GLY A 291 15.10 -7.25 17.78
CA GLY A 291 16.21 -7.90 18.46
C GLY A 291 17.41 -7.00 18.70
N ARG A 292 18.40 -7.57 19.38
CA ARG A 292 19.70 -6.96 19.59
C ARG A 292 20.40 -6.73 18.25
N PRO A 293 21.10 -5.59 18.06
CA PRO A 293 21.90 -5.39 16.87
C PRO A 293 22.97 -6.48 16.72
N ALA A 294 23.27 -6.86 15.49
CA ALA A 294 24.17 -7.96 15.20
C ALA A 294 25.65 -7.60 15.41
N GLY A 295 25.99 -6.30 15.49
CA GLY A 295 27.37 -5.82 15.56
C GLY A 295 28.14 -5.96 14.24
N THR A 296 27.44 -6.28 13.14
CA THR A 296 27.96 -6.34 11.77
C THR A 296 26.97 -5.70 10.80
N ALA A 297 27.37 -5.49 9.55
CA ALA A 297 26.57 -4.84 8.52
C ALA A 297 25.24 -5.56 8.24
N ALA A 298 24.21 -4.80 7.88
CA ALA A 298 22.98 -5.36 7.32
C ALA A 298 23.23 -6.03 5.94
N TRP A 299 24.09 -5.41 5.13
CA TRP A 299 24.32 -5.76 3.74
C TRP A 299 25.79 -6.10 3.52
N ALA A 300 26.08 -7.29 3.01
CA ALA A 300 27.44 -7.69 2.64
C ALA A 300 27.76 -7.11 1.25
N VAL A 301 28.63 -6.11 1.23
CA VAL A 301 29.08 -5.41 0.01
C VAL A 301 30.61 -5.51 -0.12
N ASP A 302 31.08 -5.81 -1.32
CA ASP A 302 32.51 -5.80 -1.66
C ASP A 302 33.01 -4.37 -1.94
N ASP A 303 32.67 -3.42 -1.06
CA ASP A 303 33.09 -2.02 -1.13
C ASP A 303 33.59 -1.55 0.24
N SER A 304 34.90 -1.62 0.45
CA SER A 304 35.55 -1.17 1.69
C SER A 304 35.43 0.33 1.97
N SER A 305 34.93 1.13 1.02
CA SER A 305 34.70 2.57 1.23
C SER A 305 33.38 2.86 1.94
N ARG A 306 32.48 1.86 2.03
CA ARG A 306 31.20 1.97 2.70
C ARG A 306 31.28 1.48 4.13
N SER A 307 30.60 2.19 5.00
CA SER A 307 30.40 1.81 6.39
C SER A 307 28.91 1.70 6.71
N TYR A 308 28.60 1.47 7.97
CA TYR A 308 27.25 1.45 8.50
C TYR A 308 27.27 2.06 9.89
N LEU A 309 26.15 2.63 10.32
CA LEU A 309 25.99 3.11 11.69
C LEU A 309 25.56 1.98 12.62
N SER A 310 26.15 1.93 13.81
CA SER A 310 25.62 1.11 14.90
C SER A 310 24.42 1.79 15.55
N VAL A 311 23.38 1.00 15.82
CA VAL A 311 22.18 1.39 16.53
C VAL A 311 22.47 1.36 18.03
N VAL A 312 22.02 2.37 18.78
CA VAL A 312 22.15 2.37 20.24
C VAL A 312 21.51 1.09 20.82
N PRO A 313 22.12 0.38 21.79
CA PRO A 313 21.51 -0.82 22.39
C PRO A 313 20.15 -0.53 23.06
N GLU A 314 19.23 -1.50 23.03
CA GLU A 314 17.89 -1.34 23.61
C GLU A 314 17.90 -1.15 25.12
N GLU A 315 18.95 -1.61 25.79
CA GLU A 315 19.13 -1.42 27.23
C GLU A 315 19.38 0.04 27.62
N GLN A 316 19.68 0.91 26.65
CA GLN A 316 19.95 2.33 26.88
C GLN A 316 18.76 3.24 26.51
N THR A 317 18.08 2.96 25.41
CA THR A 317 16.97 3.78 24.91
C THR A 317 16.03 2.96 24.03
N GLU A 318 14.77 3.39 23.93
CA GLU A 318 13.72 2.70 23.18
C GLU A 318 13.62 3.22 21.74
N ARG A 319 12.89 2.50 20.87
CA ARG A 319 12.58 3.03 19.54
C ARG A 319 11.54 4.16 19.61
N PRO A 320 11.58 5.13 18.69
CA PRO A 320 12.54 5.28 17.59
C PRO A 320 13.88 5.96 18.00
N ALA A 321 14.03 6.38 19.26
CA ALA A 321 15.16 7.18 19.74
C ALA A 321 16.53 6.52 19.54
N ARG A 322 16.61 5.18 19.58
CA ARG A 322 17.85 4.41 19.31
C ARG A 322 18.58 4.83 18.04
N TYR A 323 17.82 5.07 16.97
CA TYR A 323 18.38 5.47 15.67
C TYR A 323 18.67 6.97 15.62
N ALA A 324 17.81 7.79 16.23
CA ALA A 324 18.01 9.24 16.29
C ALA A 324 19.27 9.61 17.09
N GLU A 325 19.49 8.97 18.23
CA GLU A 325 20.66 9.16 19.07
C GLU A 325 21.95 8.67 18.39
N ALA A 326 21.91 7.49 17.75
CA ALA A 326 23.04 6.98 16.97
C ALA A 326 23.43 7.93 15.83
N LEU A 327 22.44 8.41 15.08
CA LEU A 327 22.68 9.37 13.99
C LEU A 327 23.26 10.69 14.50
N ALA A 328 22.79 11.19 15.65
CA ALA A 328 23.29 12.41 16.25
C ALA A 328 24.70 12.28 16.84
N ALA A 329 25.09 11.07 17.26
CA ALA A 329 26.40 10.76 17.82
C ALA A 329 27.46 10.45 16.74
N ALA A 330 27.03 10.05 15.54
CA ALA A 330 27.93 9.67 14.45
C ALA A 330 28.85 10.83 14.03
N GLY A 331 30.12 10.51 13.78
CA GLY A 331 31.09 11.49 13.27
C GLY A 331 30.91 11.78 11.78
N GLU A 332 31.40 12.92 11.30
CA GLU A 332 31.23 13.35 9.89
C GLU A 332 31.67 12.29 8.86
N LEU A 333 32.86 11.69 9.06
CA LEU A 333 33.38 10.64 8.17
C LEU A 333 32.53 9.37 8.22
N GLU A 334 32.05 9.00 9.40
CA GLU A 334 31.21 7.82 9.62
C GLU A 334 29.84 8.01 8.94
N THR A 335 29.23 9.19 9.13
CA THR A 335 27.99 9.57 8.44
C THR A 335 28.17 9.58 6.92
N GLU A 336 29.23 10.18 6.38
CA GLU A 336 29.44 10.24 4.92
C GLU A 336 29.65 8.85 4.32
N THR A 337 30.44 7.98 4.97
CA THR A 337 30.71 6.62 4.48
C THR A 337 29.52 5.67 4.62
N ALA A 338 28.64 5.90 5.60
CA ALA A 338 27.39 5.18 5.73
C ALA A 338 26.25 5.75 4.86
N THR A 339 26.33 7.01 4.43
CA THR A 339 25.29 7.63 3.60
C THR A 339 25.23 6.95 2.24
N ILE A 340 24.03 6.53 1.83
CA ILE A 340 23.79 5.87 0.55
C ILE A 340 24.01 6.89 -0.58
N PRO A 341 24.79 6.58 -1.63
CA PRO A 341 25.07 7.50 -2.73
C PRO A 341 23.89 7.59 -3.72
N VAL A 342 22.71 7.96 -3.23
CA VAL A 342 21.44 8.02 -3.97
C VAL A 342 21.49 8.90 -5.22
N GLU A 343 22.42 9.85 -5.32
CA GLU A 343 22.68 10.64 -6.53
C GLU A 343 23.12 9.81 -7.74
N ARG A 344 23.51 8.54 -7.52
CA ARG A 344 23.92 7.60 -8.57
C ARG A 344 22.78 6.75 -9.11
N ILE A 345 21.56 6.91 -8.59
CA ILE A 345 20.38 6.23 -9.13
C ILE A 345 20.07 6.84 -10.49
N ASP A 346 19.87 6.00 -11.52
CA ASP A 346 19.71 6.43 -12.91
C ASP A 346 18.28 6.88 -13.27
N GLY A 347 17.33 6.79 -12.33
CA GLY A 347 15.92 7.11 -12.53
C GLY A 347 15.28 7.85 -11.37
N PRO A 348 13.98 8.18 -11.47
CA PRO A 348 13.28 8.94 -10.44
C PRO A 348 13.31 8.26 -9.07
N VAL A 349 13.53 9.04 -8.02
CA VAL A 349 13.52 8.56 -6.63
C VAL A 349 12.31 9.11 -5.88
N LEU A 350 11.46 8.23 -5.36
CA LEU A 350 10.34 8.61 -4.49
C LEU A 350 10.59 8.13 -3.07
N LEU A 351 10.65 9.08 -2.15
CA LEU A 351 10.78 8.82 -0.71
C LEU A 351 9.41 9.06 -0.06
N VAL A 352 8.92 8.10 0.72
CA VAL A 352 7.62 8.18 1.40
C VAL A 352 7.85 7.91 2.89
N SER A 353 7.53 8.84 3.77
CA SER A 353 7.73 8.67 5.22
C SER A 353 6.59 9.23 6.06
N GLY A 354 6.42 8.63 7.24
CA GLY A 354 5.58 9.14 8.31
C GLY A 354 6.44 9.85 9.37
N ASP A 355 6.02 11.04 9.81
CA ASP A 355 6.75 11.75 10.88
C ASP A 355 6.58 11.05 12.24
N ASP A 356 5.52 10.28 12.43
CA ASP A 356 5.23 9.50 13.65
C ASP A 356 5.62 8.01 13.49
N ASP A 357 6.70 7.70 12.78
CA ASP A 357 7.20 6.32 12.65
C ASP A 357 7.77 5.80 13.99
N GLY A 358 7.09 4.80 14.58
CA GLY A 358 7.44 4.23 15.87
C GLY A 358 8.66 3.30 15.87
N VAL A 359 9.22 2.97 14.70
CA VAL A 359 10.35 2.04 14.59
C VAL A 359 11.69 2.77 14.44
N TRP A 360 11.76 3.78 13.57
CA TRP A 360 12.93 4.64 13.39
C TRP A 360 12.49 6.01 12.85
N PRO A 361 13.32 7.07 12.88
CA PRO A 361 12.89 8.38 12.42
C PRO A 361 12.91 8.48 10.88
N SER A 362 12.02 7.76 10.20
CA SER A 362 12.08 7.55 8.73
C SER A 362 12.09 8.86 7.95
N THR A 363 11.31 9.88 8.35
CA THR A 363 11.39 11.20 7.71
C THR A 363 12.79 11.79 7.79
N ARG A 364 13.47 11.71 8.94
CA ARG A 364 14.84 12.24 9.05
C ARG A 364 15.82 11.43 8.21
N LEU A 365 15.66 10.11 8.15
CA LEU A 365 16.53 9.24 7.36
C LEU A 365 16.34 9.44 5.85
N HIS A 366 15.12 9.66 5.38
CA HIS A 366 14.84 10.05 4.00
C HIS A 366 15.30 11.47 3.70
N ALA A 367 15.23 12.40 4.66
CA ALA A 367 15.76 13.74 4.47
C ALA A 367 17.26 13.74 4.13
N LEU A 368 18.06 12.83 4.71
CA LEU A 368 19.48 12.68 4.33
C LEU A 368 19.65 12.31 2.85
N ALA A 369 18.81 11.40 2.33
CA ALA A 369 18.81 11.05 0.92
C ALA A 369 18.35 12.22 0.05
N ALA A 370 17.27 12.91 0.42
CA ALA A 370 16.75 14.07 -0.29
C ALA A 370 17.77 15.22 -0.35
N GLU A 371 18.40 15.56 0.78
CA GLU A 371 19.46 16.56 0.88
C GLU A 371 20.64 16.21 -0.05
N ARG A 372 21.02 14.92 -0.13
CA ARG A 372 22.07 14.46 -1.02
C ARG A 372 21.68 14.52 -2.51
N LEU A 373 20.46 14.11 -2.85
CA LEU A 373 19.90 14.21 -4.21
C LEU A 373 19.90 15.67 -4.67
N GLU A 374 19.45 16.59 -3.81
CA GLU A 374 19.44 18.03 -4.09
C GLU A 374 20.86 18.58 -4.25
N ALA A 375 21.75 18.33 -3.28
CA ALA A 375 23.12 18.83 -3.28
C ALA A 375 23.96 18.35 -4.48
N ARG A 376 23.61 17.19 -5.05
CA ARG A 376 24.27 16.60 -6.22
C ARG A 376 23.53 16.85 -7.53
N GLY A 377 22.40 17.57 -7.49
CA GLY A 377 21.65 17.96 -8.69
C GLY A 377 20.96 16.80 -9.40
N HIS A 378 20.47 15.80 -8.64
CA HIS A 378 19.72 14.69 -9.22
C HIS A 378 18.44 15.20 -9.91
N PRO A 379 18.14 14.76 -11.14
CA PRO A 379 17.16 15.44 -12.00
C PRO A 379 15.70 15.20 -11.59
N SER A 380 15.39 14.14 -10.84
CA SER A 380 14.02 13.77 -10.50
C SER A 380 13.93 13.05 -9.17
N PHE A 381 13.43 13.73 -8.14
CA PHE A 381 13.08 13.08 -6.88
C PHE A 381 11.95 13.83 -6.16
N ASP A 382 11.24 13.12 -5.28
CA ASP A 382 10.22 13.67 -4.40
C ASP A 382 10.33 13.03 -3.00
N HIS A 383 10.00 13.80 -1.96
CA HIS A 383 9.86 13.30 -0.58
C HIS A 383 8.46 13.61 -0.06
N LEU A 384 7.59 12.60 -0.03
CA LEU A 384 6.26 12.66 0.55
C LEU A 384 6.36 12.42 2.05
N ARG A 385 5.87 13.38 2.82
CA ARG A 385 5.95 13.40 4.28
C ARG A 385 4.54 13.51 4.85
N TYR A 386 4.17 12.57 5.70
CA TYR A 386 2.85 12.50 6.31
C TYR A 386 2.99 12.65 7.83
N THR A 387 2.48 13.76 8.37
CA THR A 387 2.70 14.12 9.78
C THR A 387 2.11 13.09 10.75
N ASP A 388 0.90 12.63 10.49
CA ASP A 388 0.17 11.73 11.40
C ASP A 388 0.26 10.26 11.00
N ALA A 389 1.12 9.92 10.04
CA ALA A 389 1.34 8.54 9.60
C ALA A 389 2.52 7.89 10.33
N GLY A 390 2.42 6.59 10.55
CA GLY A 390 3.45 5.77 11.17
C GLY A 390 4.30 5.00 10.16
N ARG A 391 4.86 3.89 10.62
CA ARG A 391 5.66 2.95 9.80
C ARG A 391 4.84 2.32 8.67
N GLN A 392 3.59 1.96 8.96
CA GLN A 392 2.76 1.10 8.11
C GLN A 392 1.92 1.95 7.15
N ILE A 393 2.57 2.54 6.14
CA ILE A 393 1.89 3.20 5.02
C ILE A 393 1.60 2.12 3.97
N LEU A 394 0.40 1.52 4.08
CA LEU A 394 -0.09 0.47 3.18
C LEU A 394 -0.69 1.06 1.89
N GLN A 395 -1.06 0.20 0.94
CA GLN A 395 -1.84 0.61 -0.24
C GLN A 395 -3.26 1.03 0.16
N PRO A 396 -3.91 1.90 -0.64
CA PRO A 396 -5.20 2.47 -0.27
C PRO A 396 -6.30 1.43 -0.18
N TYR A 397 -7.28 1.74 0.65
CA TYR A 397 -8.53 0.98 0.79
C TYR A 397 -8.32 -0.46 1.27
N LEU A 398 -7.33 -0.64 2.15
CA LEU A 398 -7.05 -1.86 2.91
C LEU A 398 -7.26 -1.60 4.40
N PRO A 399 -7.73 -2.58 5.20
CA PRO A 399 -7.91 -2.41 6.64
C PRO A 399 -6.63 -2.01 7.38
N LEU A 400 -6.75 -1.03 8.29
CA LEU A 400 -5.62 -0.41 8.99
C LEU A 400 -5.53 -0.77 10.47
N ARG A 401 -6.48 -1.53 11.04
CA ARG A 401 -6.40 -1.85 12.48
C ARG A 401 -5.12 -2.65 12.76
N GLY A 402 -4.47 -2.37 13.89
CA GLY A 402 -3.19 -2.99 14.23
C GLY A 402 -1.97 -2.44 13.48
N THR A 403 -2.13 -1.43 12.62
CA THR A 403 -1.01 -0.75 11.94
C THR A 403 -0.48 0.47 12.70
N THR A 404 -1.12 0.82 13.82
CA THR A 404 -0.81 2.01 14.65
C THR A 404 -0.36 1.63 16.06
N GLY A 405 -0.09 2.63 16.91
CA GLY A 405 0.28 2.44 18.31
C GLY A 405 1.79 2.39 18.52
N PRO A 406 2.30 2.25 19.76
CA PRO A 406 3.71 2.55 20.08
C PRO A 406 4.77 1.81 19.24
N ALA A 407 4.44 0.61 18.74
CA ALA A 407 5.36 -0.18 17.93
C ALA A 407 5.51 0.29 16.47
N TYR A 408 4.51 0.99 15.93
CA TYR A 408 4.46 1.44 14.54
C TYR A 408 4.30 2.96 14.40
N GLY A 409 3.76 3.59 15.45
CA GLY A 409 3.27 4.96 15.50
C GLY A 409 2.15 5.25 14.49
N GLY A 410 1.84 6.52 14.30
CA GLY A 410 0.76 7.00 13.45
C GLY A 410 -0.63 6.87 14.07
N THR A 411 -1.58 7.56 13.45
CA THR A 411 -3.02 7.44 13.73
C THR A 411 -3.70 6.67 12.60
N LEU A 412 -4.91 6.13 12.84
CA LEU A 412 -5.66 5.46 11.77
C LEU A 412 -6.00 6.42 10.63
N ALA A 413 -6.37 7.67 10.95
CA ALA A 413 -6.66 8.71 9.97
C ALA A 413 -5.40 9.10 9.17
N GLY A 414 -4.28 9.35 9.84
CA GLY A 414 -3.02 9.70 9.16
C GLY A 414 -2.50 8.56 8.28
N ASN A 415 -2.60 7.30 8.72
CA ASN A 415 -2.25 6.16 7.87
C ASN A 415 -3.22 6.03 6.67
N ALA A 416 -4.52 6.29 6.87
CA ALA A 416 -5.54 6.26 5.82
C ALA A 416 -5.28 7.31 4.72
N GLU A 417 -4.99 8.54 5.09
CA GLU A 417 -4.67 9.63 4.16
C GLU A 417 -3.35 9.37 3.45
N ALA A 418 -2.32 8.93 4.18
CA ALA A 418 -1.04 8.56 3.58
C ALA A 418 -1.20 7.43 2.57
N ALA A 419 -1.95 6.37 2.91
CA ALA A 419 -2.25 5.26 2.02
C ALA A 419 -2.92 5.73 0.73
N HIS A 420 -3.94 6.59 0.84
CA HIS A 420 -4.63 7.20 -0.30
C HIS A 420 -3.72 8.07 -1.17
N ALA A 421 -2.99 9.00 -0.56
CA ALA A 421 -2.26 10.02 -1.28
C ALA A 421 -0.96 9.51 -1.93
N HIS A 422 -0.25 8.57 -1.29
CA HIS A 422 1.06 8.14 -1.78
C HIS A 422 0.97 7.19 -2.98
N TRP A 423 -0.04 6.33 -3.04
CA TRP A 423 -0.07 5.22 -4.00
C TRP A 423 -0.13 5.66 -5.47
N PRO A 424 -0.93 6.67 -5.86
CA PRO A 424 -0.86 7.23 -7.21
C PRO A 424 0.54 7.77 -7.57
N ARG A 425 1.28 8.29 -6.58
CA ARG A 425 2.67 8.77 -6.78
C ARG A 425 3.65 7.61 -6.96
N VAL A 426 3.46 6.51 -6.25
CA VAL A 426 4.21 5.26 -6.46
C VAL A 426 4.02 4.76 -7.89
N LEU A 427 2.77 4.63 -8.33
CA LEU A 427 2.44 4.17 -9.68
C LEU A 427 2.99 5.10 -10.75
N GLY A 428 2.83 6.42 -10.59
CA GLY A 428 3.36 7.41 -11.51
C GLY A 428 4.90 7.37 -11.62
N THR A 429 5.58 7.17 -10.49
CA THR A 429 7.06 7.05 -10.44
C THR A 429 7.52 5.80 -11.18
N LEU A 430 6.91 4.63 -10.89
CA LEU A 430 7.27 3.37 -11.54
C LEU A 430 6.89 3.35 -13.02
N SER A 431 5.83 4.05 -13.43
CA SER A 431 5.40 4.17 -14.83
C SER A 431 6.36 4.99 -15.71
N THR A 432 7.44 5.53 -15.14
CA THR A 432 8.53 6.14 -15.94
C THR A 432 9.44 5.11 -16.59
N LEU A 433 9.32 3.84 -16.19
CA LEU A 433 9.94 2.70 -16.85
C LEU A 433 9.29 2.47 -18.23
N PRO A 434 10.06 1.97 -19.21
CA PRO A 434 9.61 1.78 -20.60
C PRO A 434 8.55 0.70 -20.81
#